data_AF-A0A3N5RY69-F1
#
_entry.id   AF-A0A3N5RY69-F1
#
_cell.length_a   1.000
_cell.length_b   1.000
_cell.length_c   1.000
_cell.angle_alpha   90.00
_cell.angle_beta   90.00
_cell.angle_gamma   90.00
#
_symmetry.space_group_name_H-M   'P 1'
#
loop_
_entity.id
_entity.type
_entity.pdbx_description
1 polymer ?
#
loop_
_entity_poly.entity_id
_entity_poly.type
_entity_poly.pdbx_seq_one_letter_code
_entity_poly.pdbx_strand_id
1 'polypeptide(L)'
;DNKDVEIFPEKINGRYYALHRPSTSALGRPEIWLAESPDLLCWGNHRRLVGQRDNAWENGRIGGSAVPYRTEQGWLVIYHGASRQNRYALGALLLAANEPWKVLGRSSTPLLEPEAAYEVTGFFGNVVFSCGALFEDGKARIYYGAADTCMAYAEISIEEILHSLQ
;
A
#
# COMPACT_ATOMS: atom_id res chain seq x y z
N ASP A 1 6.18 18.32 1.09
CA ASP A 1 6.82 17.06 0.72
C ASP A 1 5.80 15.92 0.80
N ASN A 2 5.70 15.12 -0.26
CA ASN A 2 4.68 14.07 -0.45
C ASN A 2 5.27 12.99 -1.38
N LYS A 3 4.88 11.72 -1.18
CA LYS A 3 5.36 10.56 -1.94
C LYS A 3 4.35 9.42 -1.87
N ASP A 4 4.71 8.28 -2.43
CA ASP A 4 3.90 7.06 -2.44
C ASP A 4 2.50 7.31 -3.04
N VAL A 5 2.48 8.02 -4.17
CA VAL A 5 1.25 8.41 -4.86
C VAL A 5 0.79 7.30 -5.78
N GLU A 6 -0.45 6.85 -5.62
CA GLU A 6 -1.05 5.79 -6.42
C GLU A 6 -2.38 6.27 -6.98
N ILE A 7 -2.44 6.47 -8.30
CA ILE A 7 -3.66 6.86 -8.98
C ILE A 7 -4.52 5.62 -9.19
N PHE A 8 -5.80 5.67 -8.81
CA PHE A 8 -6.76 4.61 -9.10
C PHE A 8 -6.92 4.48 -10.63
N PRO A 9 -7.02 3.25 -11.16
CA PRO A 9 -6.93 3.02 -12.61
C PRO A 9 -8.18 3.49 -13.38
N GLU A 10 -9.25 3.89 -12.70
CA GLU A 10 -10.49 4.37 -13.31
C GLU A 10 -11.17 5.46 -12.47
N LYS A 11 -12.15 6.14 -13.07
CA LYS A 11 -13.02 7.06 -12.33
C LYS A 11 -13.97 6.28 -11.42
N ILE A 12 -14.14 6.77 -10.21
CA ILE A 12 -15.15 6.28 -9.26
C ILE A 12 -16.18 7.38 -9.08
N ASN A 13 -17.43 7.12 -9.51
CA ASN A 13 -18.53 8.09 -9.48
C ASN A 13 -18.18 9.43 -10.14
N GLY A 14 -17.50 9.38 -11.29
CA GLY A 14 -17.16 10.56 -12.10
C GLY A 14 -15.91 11.33 -11.64
N ARG A 15 -15.24 10.92 -10.57
CA ARG A 15 -14.00 11.52 -10.06
C ARG A 15 -12.82 10.54 -10.15
N TYR A 16 -11.63 11.06 -10.36
CA TYR A 16 -10.40 10.31 -10.15
C TYR A 16 -10.01 10.34 -8.67
N TYR A 17 -9.27 9.33 -8.22
CA TYR A 17 -8.74 9.26 -6.86
C TYR A 17 -7.26 8.89 -6.89
N ALA A 18 -6.53 9.34 -5.88
CA ALA A 18 -5.17 8.91 -5.65
C ALA A 18 -4.91 8.73 -4.15
N LEU A 19 -4.25 7.63 -3.81
CA LEU A 19 -3.58 7.50 -2.52
C LEU A 19 -2.32 8.37 -2.55
N HIS A 20 -1.96 8.96 -1.42
CA HIS A 20 -0.73 9.72 -1.26
C HIS A 20 -0.28 9.76 0.19
N ARG A 21 0.97 10.15 0.44
CA ARG A 21 1.56 10.15 1.77
C ARG A 21 2.32 11.45 2.05
N PRO A 22 1.67 12.45 2.68
CA PRO A 22 2.35 13.64 3.15
C PRO A 22 3.48 13.27 4.11
N SER A 23 4.70 13.76 3.85
CA SER A 23 5.90 13.40 4.63
C SER A 23 6.30 14.45 5.67
N THR A 24 5.62 15.60 5.69
CA THR A 24 5.90 16.67 6.65
C THR A 24 5.27 16.39 8.00
N SER A 25 6.05 16.59 9.07
CA SER A 25 5.57 16.48 10.46
C SER A 25 4.46 17.49 10.78
N ALA A 26 4.35 18.58 10.03
CA ALA A 26 3.27 19.56 10.18
C ALA A 26 1.88 18.97 9.89
N LEU A 27 1.81 17.89 9.10
CA LEU A 27 0.56 17.19 8.76
C LEU A 27 0.39 15.89 9.58
N GLY A 28 1.24 15.66 10.59
CA GLY A 28 1.17 14.52 11.48
C GLY A 28 2.14 13.39 11.14
N ARG A 29 1.69 12.15 11.40
CA ARG A 29 2.49 10.94 11.18
C ARG A 29 2.52 10.57 9.69
N PRO A 30 3.56 9.90 9.19
CA PRO A 30 3.61 9.42 7.80
C PRO A 30 2.60 8.29 7.58
N GLU A 31 1.41 8.69 7.12
CA GLU A 31 0.19 7.89 7.02
C GLU A 31 -0.43 8.00 5.63
N ILE A 32 -1.29 7.07 5.22
CA ILE A 32 -1.90 7.06 3.89
C ILE A 32 -3.12 8.00 3.88
N TRP A 33 -3.13 8.88 2.88
CA TRP A 33 -4.20 9.82 2.60
C TRP A 33 -4.82 9.52 1.23
N LEU A 34 -6.02 10.03 1.01
CA LEU A 34 -6.76 9.95 -0.24
C LEU A 34 -7.06 11.37 -0.71
N ALA A 35 -6.90 11.61 -2.00
CA ALA A 35 -7.33 12.83 -2.68
C ALA A 35 -8.24 12.48 -3.87
N GLU A 36 -9.09 13.41 -4.26
CA GLU A 36 -9.91 13.30 -5.48
C GLU A 36 -9.51 14.36 -6.50
N SER A 37 -9.80 14.09 -7.77
CA SER A 37 -9.52 15.01 -8.87
C SER A 37 -10.61 14.96 -9.96
N PRO A 38 -10.99 16.11 -10.56
CA PRO A 38 -11.80 16.11 -11.78
C PRO A 38 -11.05 15.64 -13.04
N ASP A 39 -9.72 15.80 -13.08
CA ASP A 39 -8.94 15.85 -14.34
C ASP A 39 -7.54 15.22 -14.27
N LEU A 40 -7.14 14.63 -13.14
CA LEU A 40 -5.79 14.12 -12.83
C LEU A 40 -4.70 15.18 -12.69
N LEU A 41 -5.04 16.47 -12.80
CA LEU A 41 -4.10 17.58 -12.68
C LEU A 41 -4.29 18.33 -11.36
N CYS A 42 -5.55 18.67 -11.05
CA CYS A 42 -5.93 19.39 -9.85
C CYS A 42 -6.45 18.40 -8.81
N TRP A 43 -5.78 18.33 -7.66
CA TRP A 43 -6.12 17.39 -6.58
C TRP A 43 -6.62 18.16 -5.35
N GLY A 44 -7.64 17.61 -4.68
CA GLY A 44 -8.25 18.22 -3.51
C GLY A 44 -9.08 17.23 -2.70
N ASN A 45 -9.93 17.76 -1.81
CA ASN A 45 -10.75 16.97 -0.89
C ASN A 45 -9.94 15.92 -0.11
N HIS A 46 -8.76 16.33 0.37
CA HIS A 46 -7.83 15.43 1.04
C HIS A 46 -8.42 14.84 2.32
N ARG A 47 -8.31 13.52 2.47
CA ARG A 47 -8.78 12.77 3.63
C ARG A 47 -7.67 11.89 4.15
N ARG A 48 -7.45 11.91 5.46
CA ARG A 48 -6.66 10.87 6.11
C ARG A 48 -7.42 9.54 5.96
N LEU A 49 -6.78 8.53 5.36
CA LEU A 49 -7.43 7.25 5.06
C LEU A 49 -7.06 6.19 6.09
N VAL A 50 -5.77 5.90 6.21
CA VAL A 50 -5.26 4.83 7.08
C VAL A 50 -4.11 5.37 7.91
N GLY A 51 -4.17 5.11 9.22
CA GLY A 51 -3.14 5.48 10.18
C GLY A 51 -2.20 4.35 10.56
N GLN A 52 -1.10 4.70 11.23
CA GLN A 52 -0.21 3.72 11.85
C GLN A 52 -0.88 3.07 13.07
N ARG A 53 -0.51 1.83 13.38
CA ARG A 53 -0.93 1.12 14.61
C ARG A 53 0.28 0.97 15.52
N ASP A 54 0.23 1.53 16.74
CA ASP A 54 1.40 1.60 17.63
C ASP A 54 1.96 0.24 18.05
N ASN A 55 1.08 -0.75 18.19
CA ASN A 55 1.41 -2.13 18.59
C ASN A 55 1.39 -3.10 17.40
N ALA A 56 1.69 -2.62 16.18
CA ALA A 56 1.75 -3.45 14.98
C ALA A 56 3.13 -3.36 14.28
N TRP A 57 3.33 -4.22 13.29
CA TRP A 57 4.56 -4.32 12.48
C TRP A 57 4.89 -3.02 11.70
N GLU A 58 3.89 -2.18 11.48
CA GLU A 58 3.92 -0.94 10.68
C GLU A 58 3.86 0.35 11.53
N ASN A 59 4.33 0.28 12.78
CA ASN A 59 4.17 1.36 13.76
C ASN A 59 5.01 2.63 13.52
N GLY A 60 5.91 2.62 12.52
CA GLY A 60 6.78 3.74 12.18
C GLY A 60 6.26 4.58 11.02
N ARG A 61 5.90 3.95 9.90
CA ARG A 61 5.37 4.59 8.69
C ARG A 61 4.61 3.62 7.80
N ILE A 62 3.66 4.15 7.03
CA ILE A 62 2.95 3.43 5.96
C ILE A 62 2.88 4.29 4.70
N GLY A 63 2.76 3.65 3.55
CA GLY A 63 2.61 4.31 2.24
C GLY A 63 2.14 3.33 1.17
N GLY A 64 1.66 3.85 0.05
CA GLY A 64 1.29 3.05 -1.11
C GLY A 64 2.47 2.25 -1.67
N SER A 65 2.18 1.11 -2.30
CA SER A 65 3.11 0.29 -3.07
C SER A 65 2.66 0.02 -4.50
N ALA A 66 1.43 -0.43 -4.74
CA ALA A 66 0.93 -0.81 -6.06
C ALA A 66 -0.41 -0.15 -6.38
N VAL A 67 -0.64 0.13 -7.67
CA VAL A 67 -1.92 0.65 -8.18
C VAL A 67 -3.09 -0.15 -7.61
N PRO A 68 -4.11 0.50 -7.02
CA PRO A 68 -5.28 -0.19 -6.47
C PRO A 68 -5.94 -1.10 -7.50
N TYR A 69 -6.21 -2.35 -7.10
CA TYR A 69 -6.79 -3.37 -7.96
C TYR A 69 -8.28 -3.55 -7.67
N ARG A 70 -9.09 -3.57 -8.73
CA ARG A 70 -10.53 -3.75 -8.61
C ARG A 70 -10.87 -5.22 -8.40
N THR A 71 -11.63 -5.52 -7.35
CA THR A 71 -12.22 -6.84 -7.08
C THR A 71 -13.74 -6.71 -6.95
N GLU A 72 -14.43 -7.85 -6.86
CA GLU A 72 -15.87 -7.88 -6.55
C GLU A 72 -16.18 -7.36 -5.14
N GLN A 73 -15.23 -7.46 -4.21
CA GLN A 73 -15.38 -7.04 -2.82
C GLN A 73 -14.99 -5.57 -2.58
N GLY A 74 -14.29 -4.93 -3.53
CA GLY A 74 -13.83 -3.55 -3.41
C GLY A 74 -12.53 -3.27 -4.14
N TRP A 75 -11.77 -2.30 -3.63
CA TRP A 75 -10.42 -2.00 -4.09
C TRP A 75 -9.40 -2.67 -3.17
N LEU A 76 -8.68 -3.63 -3.71
CA LEU A 76 -7.52 -4.22 -3.05
C LEU A 76 -6.32 -3.28 -3.22
N VAL A 77 -5.74 -2.86 -2.11
CA VAL A 77 -4.54 -2.00 -2.08
C VAL A 77 -3.42 -2.75 -1.39
N ILE A 78 -2.29 -2.91 -2.06
CA ILE A 78 -1.05 -3.37 -1.43
C ILE A 78 -0.28 -2.13 -0.98
N TYR A 79 0.11 -2.09 0.28
CA TYR A 79 0.84 -0.97 0.87
C TYR A 79 2.07 -1.48 1.61
N HIS A 80 3.08 -0.62 1.76
CA HIS A 80 4.24 -0.93 2.59
C HIS A 80 4.04 -0.34 3.99
N GLY A 81 4.50 -1.08 5.00
CA GLY A 81 4.63 -0.61 6.36
C GLY A 81 6.06 -0.79 6.85
N ALA A 82 6.55 0.17 7.62
CA ALA A 82 7.82 0.07 8.30
C ALA A 82 7.67 0.27 9.81
N SER A 83 8.37 -0.56 10.56
CA SER A 83 8.49 -0.39 12.01
C SER A 83 9.33 0.85 12.35
N ARG A 84 9.33 1.26 13.62
CA ARG A 84 10.23 2.31 14.13
C ARG A 84 11.71 1.96 13.98
N GLN A 85 12.03 0.68 13.87
CA GLN A 85 13.38 0.15 13.59
C GLN A 85 13.66 0.04 12.09
N ASN A 86 12.78 0.58 11.24
CA ASN A 86 12.88 0.58 9.79
C ASN A 86 12.92 -0.82 9.14
N ARG A 87 12.24 -1.81 9.74
CA ARG A 87 11.94 -3.08 9.05
C ARG A 87 10.73 -2.87 8.13
N TYR A 88 10.89 -3.04 6.82
CA TYR A 88 9.82 -2.86 5.83
C TYR A 88 9.20 -4.18 5.40
N ALA A 89 7.88 -4.22 5.35
CA ALA A 89 7.09 -5.34 4.88
C ALA A 89 5.85 -4.84 4.11
N LEU A 90 5.14 -5.73 3.43
CA LEU A 90 3.92 -5.42 2.69
C LEU A 90 2.68 -5.88 3.45
N GLY A 91 1.63 -5.08 3.40
CA GLY A 91 0.29 -5.41 3.88
C GLY A 91 -0.77 -5.12 2.83
N ALA A 92 -2.03 -5.37 3.17
CA ALA A 92 -3.15 -5.02 2.30
C ALA A 92 -4.30 -4.29 3.00
N LEU A 93 -5.02 -3.50 2.21
CA LEU A 93 -6.29 -2.89 2.56
C LEU A 93 -7.35 -3.33 1.54
N LEU A 94 -8.58 -3.43 2.01
CA LEU A 94 -9.76 -3.50 1.15
C LEU A 94 -10.55 -2.20 1.35
N LEU A 95 -10.74 -1.43 0.29
CA LEU A 95 -11.54 -0.20 0.31
C LEU A 95 -12.87 -0.40 -0.41
N ALA A 96 -13.90 0.34 -0.02
CA ALA A 96 -15.21 0.20 -0.65
C ALA A 96 -15.18 0.63 -2.13
N ALA A 97 -15.85 -0.16 -2.96
CA ALA A 97 -15.89 -0.02 -4.41
C ALA A 97 -16.26 1.39 -4.92
N ASN A 98 -17.30 1.98 -4.34
CA ASN A 98 -17.90 3.24 -4.79
C ASN A 98 -17.55 4.42 -3.86
N GLU A 99 -16.99 4.13 -2.69
CA GLU A 99 -16.64 5.10 -1.66
C GLU A 99 -15.24 4.76 -1.13
N PRO A 100 -14.17 5.03 -1.91
CA PRO A 100 -12.81 4.55 -1.60
C PRO A 100 -12.23 5.13 -0.31
N TRP A 101 -12.89 6.10 0.32
CA TRP A 101 -12.57 6.59 1.66
C TRP A 101 -13.04 5.67 2.80
N LYS A 102 -13.81 4.61 2.51
CA LYS A 102 -14.25 3.62 3.49
C LYS A 102 -13.32 2.40 3.43
N VAL A 103 -12.59 2.17 4.52
CA VAL A 103 -11.77 0.96 4.70
C VAL A 103 -12.68 -0.16 5.19
N LEU A 104 -12.77 -1.23 4.41
CA LEU A 104 -13.56 -2.44 4.72
C LEU A 104 -12.72 -3.49 5.45
N GLY A 105 -11.43 -3.58 5.14
CA GLY A 105 -10.52 -4.57 5.71
C GLY A 105 -9.08 -4.08 5.70
N ARG A 106 -8.26 -4.59 6.63
CA ARG A 106 -6.83 -4.31 6.73
C ARG A 106 -6.11 -5.49 7.35
N SER A 107 -5.02 -5.93 6.73
CA SER A 107 -4.26 -7.09 7.21
C SER A 107 -3.69 -6.82 8.61
N SER A 108 -3.83 -7.77 9.54
CA SER A 108 -3.24 -7.68 10.89
C SER A 108 -1.76 -8.03 10.91
N THR A 109 -1.33 -8.90 9.98
CA THR A 109 0.04 -9.33 9.75
C THR A 109 0.52 -8.90 8.35
N PRO A 110 1.83 -8.93 8.09
CA PRO A 110 2.35 -8.74 6.73
C PRO A 110 1.86 -9.84 5.78
N LEU A 111 1.70 -9.49 4.51
CA LEU A 111 1.54 -10.43 3.40
C LEU A 111 2.89 -10.95 2.88
N LEU A 112 3.90 -10.09 2.92
CA LEU A 112 5.28 -10.41 2.55
C LEU A 112 6.21 -9.64 3.47
N GLU A 113 7.20 -10.33 4.04
CA GLU A 113 8.15 -9.75 4.96
C GLU A 113 9.57 -10.27 4.67
N PRO A 114 10.63 -9.52 5.04
CA PRO A 114 12.00 -9.91 4.73
C PRO A 114 12.40 -11.16 5.51
N GLU A 115 12.72 -12.22 4.77
CA GLU A 115 13.15 -13.52 5.27
C GLU A 115 14.36 -14.05 4.49
N ALA A 116 14.37 -13.87 3.16
CA ALA A 116 15.46 -14.32 2.32
C ALA A 116 16.73 -13.49 2.54
N ALA A 117 17.89 -14.10 2.31
CA ALA A 117 19.18 -13.45 2.57
C ALA A 117 19.34 -12.10 1.83
N TYR A 118 18.79 -12.00 0.61
CA TYR A 118 18.82 -10.79 -0.21
C TYR A 118 17.83 -9.69 0.25
N GLU A 119 16.89 -10.01 1.14
CA GLU A 119 15.94 -9.06 1.75
C GLU A 119 16.43 -8.58 3.11
N VAL A 120 17.10 -9.48 3.85
CA VAL A 120 17.64 -9.22 5.19
C VAL A 120 18.98 -8.50 5.13
N THR A 121 19.81 -8.77 4.13
CA THR A 121 21.16 -8.21 3.99
C THR A 121 21.34 -7.48 2.66
N GLY A 122 21.84 -6.25 2.71
CA GLY A 122 22.13 -5.41 1.56
C GLY A 122 22.56 -4.02 1.99
N PHE A 123 22.43 -3.03 1.11
CA PHE A 123 22.68 -1.61 1.42
C PHE A 123 21.83 -1.13 2.61
N PHE A 124 20.55 -1.51 2.63
CA PHE A 124 19.65 -1.26 3.75
C PHE A 124 18.81 -2.50 4.05
N GLY A 125 19.29 -3.32 4.98
CA GLY A 125 18.71 -4.63 5.27
C GLY A 125 17.32 -4.61 5.93
N ASN A 126 16.65 -5.76 5.91
CA ASN A 126 15.28 -5.96 6.41
C ASN A 126 14.24 -5.16 5.63
N VAL A 127 14.34 -5.17 4.30
CA VAL A 127 13.42 -4.45 3.41
C VAL A 127 12.86 -5.35 2.33
N VAL A 128 11.52 -5.37 2.29
CA VAL A 128 10.71 -5.69 1.12
C VAL A 128 9.88 -4.44 0.81
N PHE A 129 10.07 -3.86 -0.38
CA PHE A 129 9.37 -2.64 -0.81
C PHE A 129 8.89 -2.77 -2.24
N SER A 130 7.58 -2.79 -2.47
CA SER A 130 7.00 -2.89 -3.82
C SER A 130 6.64 -1.52 -4.38
N CYS A 131 6.81 -1.37 -5.69
CA CYS A 131 6.35 -0.21 -6.48
C CYS A 131 5.33 -0.61 -7.55
N GLY A 132 4.84 -1.86 -7.53
CA GLY A 132 3.94 -2.37 -8.54
C GLY A 132 3.69 -3.87 -8.43
N ALA A 133 2.48 -4.27 -8.82
CA ALA A 133 2.08 -5.66 -8.94
C ALA A 133 1.21 -5.84 -10.20
N LEU A 134 1.28 -7.03 -10.79
CA LEU A 134 0.35 -7.48 -11.83
C LEU A 134 -0.71 -8.36 -11.18
N PHE A 135 -1.97 -8.17 -11.55
CA PHE A 135 -3.08 -8.95 -11.04
C PHE A 135 -3.67 -9.78 -12.18
N GLU A 136 -3.24 -11.03 -12.27
CA GLU A 136 -3.52 -11.93 -13.39
C GLU A 136 -3.68 -13.36 -12.87
N ASP A 137 -4.53 -14.17 -13.52
CA ASP A 137 -4.73 -15.58 -13.19
C ASP A 137 -5.06 -15.84 -11.71
N GLY A 138 -5.82 -14.93 -11.08
CA GLY A 138 -6.19 -15.01 -9.66
C GLY A 138 -5.04 -14.72 -8.68
N LYS A 139 -3.90 -14.19 -9.15
CA LYS A 139 -2.71 -13.93 -8.35
C LYS A 139 -2.29 -12.48 -8.40
N ALA A 140 -1.78 -11.99 -7.27
CA ALA A 140 -0.97 -10.79 -7.18
C ALA A 140 0.50 -11.18 -7.42
N ARG A 141 1.05 -10.78 -8.56
CA ARG A 141 2.45 -10.94 -8.96
C ARG A 141 3.22 -9.68 -8.59
N ILE A 142 3.91 -9.72 -7.46
CA ILE A 142 4.51 -8.55 -6.82
C ILE A 142 5.99 -8.45 -7.19
N TYR A 143 6.37 -7.34 -7.82
CA TYR A 143 7.77 -6.97 -7.99
C TYR A 143 8.17 -6.03 -6.86
N TYR A 144 9.28 -6.32 -6.19
CA TYR A 144 9.72 -5.56 -5.04
C TYR A 144 11.23 -5.37 -4.99
N GLY A 145 11.66 -4.22 -4.49
CA GLY A 145 13.02 -3.98 -4.07
C GLY A 145 13.31 -4.71 -2.76
N ALA A 146 14.46 -5.38 -2.72
CA ALA A 146 14.95 -6.11 -1.57
C ALA A 146 16.25 -5.48 -1.05
N ALA A 147 16.27 -5.19 0.26
CA ALA A 147 17.38 -4.56 0.98
C ALA A 147 17.99 -3.29 0.32
N ASP A 148 17.17 -2.51 -0.40
CA ASP A 148 17.58 -1.38 -1.26
C ASP A 148 18.75 -1.72 -2.22
N THR A 149 18.83 -2.98 -2.66
CA THR A 149 19.99 -3.50 -3.39
C THR A 149 19.60 -4.18 -4.70
N CYS A 150 18.55 -4.99 -4.70
CA CYS A 150 18.14 -5.75 -5.88
C CYS A 150 16.62 -5.75 -6.04
N MET A 151 16.16 -6.28 -7.18
CA MET A 151 14.76 -6.57 -7.43
C MET A 151 14.50 -8.05 -7.24
N ALA A 152 13.33 -8.37 -6.69
CA ALA A 152 12.84 -9.72 -6.50
C ALA A 152 11.34 -9.80 -6.88
N TYR A 153 10.81 -11.02 -6.83
CA TYR A 153 9.49 -11.38 -7.30
C TYR A 153 8.81 -12.37 -6.36
N ALA A 154 7.52 -12.17 -6.10
CA ALA A 154 6.68 -13.09 -5.35
C ALA A 154 5.27 -13.19 -5.95
N GLU A 155 4.60 -14.31 -5.74
CA GLU A 155 3.20 -14.51 -6.08
C GLU A 155 2.39 -14.82 -4.83
N ILE A 156 1.22 -14.20 -4.72
CA ILE A 156 0.26 -14.48 -3.65
C ILE A 156 -1.14 -14.60 -4.27
N SER A 157 -1.97 -15.54 -3.80
CA SER A 157 -3.35 -15.65 -4.27
C SER A 157 -4.16 -14.41 -3.87
N ILE A 158 -4.92 -13.85 -4.81
CA ILE A 158 -5.84 -12.73 -4.54
C ILE A 158 -6.91 -13.16 -3.54
N GLU A 159 -7.41 -14.39 -3.66
CA GLU A 159 -8.40 -14.95 -2.75
C GLU A 159 -7.86 -15.06 -1.32
N GLU A 160 -6.64 -15.56 -1.15
CA GLU A 160 -6.00 -15.65 0.18
C GLU A 160 -5.79 -14.27 0.80
N ILE A 161 -5.37 -13.29 -0.02
CA ILE A 161 -5.26 -11.90 0.44
C ILE A 161 -6.63 -11.40 0.91
N LEU A 162 -7.68 -11.53 0.11
CA LEU A 162 -9.01 -11.04 0.47
C LEU A 162 -9.56 -11.73 1.72
N HIS A 163 -9.37 -13.04 1.86
CA HIS A 163 -9.76 -13.79 3.04
C HIS A 163 -9.05 -13.31 4.31
N SER A 164 -7.78 -12.90 4.20
CA SER A 164 -7.02 -12.32 5.33
C SER A 164 -7.50 -10.92 5.78
N LEU A 165 -8.40 -10.29 5.02
CA LEU A 165 -8.91 -8.93 5.27
C LEU A 165 -10.32 -8.89 5.86
N GLN A 166 -10.98 -10.05 6.00
CA GLN A 166 -12.30 -10.22 6.60
C GLN A 166 -12.18 -10.39 8.13
#